data_AF-A0A2J0N5J3-F1
#
_entry.id   AF-A0A2J0N5J3-F1
#
_cell.length_a   1.000
_cell.length_b   1.000
_cell.length_c   1.000
_cell.angle_alpha   90.00
_cell.angle_beta   90.00
_cell.angle_gamma   90.00
#
_symmetry.space_group_name_H-M   'P 1'
#
loop_
_entity.id
_entity.type
_entity.pdbx_description
1 polymer ?
#
loop_
_entity_poly.entity_id
_entity_poly.type
_entity_poly.pdbx_seq_one_letter_code
_entity_poly.pdbx_strand_id
1 'polypeptide(L)'
;MGKIKKIMSFIFIVILILCGAGYCQDTKEEMRQYVSKINPVLINVQITSRNISQNIVSLGPAVKQMREYLGQLRAVKPPVFMARQHKMILLSLQKMKMGFYLLYKGDRITSVPLVRNGAGLFKIAARDIVNFAEKEGLVKKPLDNARKIQQDSQGMPNKSTAPIKNNTQPKKQ
;
A
#
# COMPACT_ATOMS: atom_id res chain seq x y z
N MET A 1 14.46 -16.69 6.72
CA MET A 1 13.03 -16.34 6.57
C MET A 1 12.65 -14.92 7.01
N GLY A 2 13.36 -14.25 7.93
CA GLY A 2 12.98 -12.91 8.42
C GLY A 2 13.07 -11.74 7.43
N LYS A 3 13.96 -11.80 6.42
CA LYS A 3 14.15 -10.70 5.45
C LYS A 3 13.01 -10.57 4.44
N ILE A 4 12.32 -11.67 4.10
CA ILE A 4 11.18 -11.67 3.17
C ILE A 4 9.94 -11.03 3.81
N LYS A 5 9.71 -11.28 5.11
CA LYS A 5 8.59 -10.69 5.86
C LYS A 5 8.63 -9.15 5.88
N LYS A 6 9.83 -8.56 6.00
CA LYS A 6 10.00 -7.09 5.98
C LYS A 6 9.71 -6.45 4.62
N ILE A 7 9.92 -7.18 3.51
CA ILE A 7 9.67 -6.65 2.16
C ILE A 7 8.16 -6.60 1.85
N MET A 8 7.39 -7.56 2.36
CA MET A 8 5.94 -7.66 2.14
C MET A 8 5.11 -6.61 2.89
N SER A 9 5.60 -6.09 4.01
CA SER A 9 4.84 -5.17 4.87
C SER A 9 4.67 -3.76 4.29
N PHE A 10 5.52 -3.34 3.35
CA PHE A 10 5.51 -1.96 2.82
C PHE A 10 4.59 -1.75 1.61
N ILE A 11 3.98 -2.81 1.07
CA ILE A 11 3.01 -2.71 -0.03
C ILE A 11 1.69 -2.07 0.46
N PHE A 12 1.44 -2.06 1.78
CA PHE A 12 0.21 -1.59 2.43
C PHE A 12 -0.16 -0.12 2.19
N ILE A 13 0.80 0.77 1.91
CA ILE A 13 0.53 2.23 1.94
C ILE A 13 -0.04 2.75 0.61
N VAL A 14 0.18 2.08 -0.52
CA VAL A 14 -0.16 2.63 -1.84
C VAL A 14 -1.66 2.49 -2.15
N ILE A 15 -2.32 1.50 -1.57
CA ILE A 15 -3.68 1.07 -1.93
C ILE A 15 -4.77 1.88 -1.21
N LEU A 16 -4.49 2.47 -0.05
CA LEU A 16 -5.50 3.09 0.82
C LEU A 16 -5.86 4.54 0.46
N ILE A 17 -5.15 5.20 -0.47
CA ILE A 17 -5.14 6.66 -0.50
C ILE A 17 -6.07 7.29 -1.57
N LEU A 18 -6.56 6.55 -2.56
CA LEU A 18 -7.25 7.14 -3.73
C LEU A 18 -8.77 7.37 -3.62
N CYS A 19 -9.32 7.39 -2.39
CA CYS A 19 -10.71 7.81 -2.13
C CYS A 19 -10.74 9.24 -1.51
N GLY A 20 -10.49 10.26 -2.33
CA GLY A 20 -10.64 11.66 -1.94
C GLY A 20 -11.13 12.53 -3.11
N ALA A 21 -12.33 13.10 -2.98
CA ALA A 21 -13.00 13.91 -4.00
C ALA A 21 -12.32 15.28 -4.22
N GLY A 22 -12.27 15.77 -5.47
CA GLY A 22 -11.88 17.14 -5.79
C GLY A 22 -11.63 17.42 -7.29
N TYR A 23 -12.50 18.24 -7.88
CA TYR A 23 -12.62 18.62 -9.30
C TYR A 23 -11.31 19.09 -10.00
N CYS A 24 -11.09 18.55 -11.20
CA CYS A 24 -10.52 19.11 -12.45
C CYS A 24 -10.56 17.94 -13.45
N GLN A 25 -11.40 18.00 -14.49
CA GLN A 25 -12.20 16.82 -14.90
C GLN A 25 -11.45 15.71 -15.66
N ASP A 26 -10.61 15.97 -16.65
CA ASP A 26 -10.20 14.88 -17.55
C ASP A 26 -9.02 14.05 -17.02
N THR A 27 -7.90 14.68 -16.63
CA THR A 27 -6.72 13.95 -16.15
C THR A 27 -6.97 13.25 -14.81
N LYS A 28 -7.75 13.87 -13.92
CA LYS A 28 -8.12 13.28 -12.63
C LYS A 28 -9.08 12.12 -12.81
N GLU A 29 -10.05 12.24 -13.72
CA GLU A 29 -11.00 11.16 -13.98
C GLU A 29 -10.32 9.99 -14.71
N GLU A 30 -9.46 10.25 -15.71
CA GLU A 30 -8.63 9.22 -16.34
C GLU A 30 -7.74 8.50 -15.32
N MET A 31 -7.11 9.26 -14.42
CA MET A 31 -6.31 8.70 -13.35
C MET A 31 -7.14 7.87 -12.38
N ARG A 32 -8.31 8.37 -11.97
CA ARG A 32 -9.23 7.68 -11.06
C ARG A 32 -9.73 6.37 -11.66
N GLN A 33 -10.15 6.39 -12.93
CA GLN A 33 -10.58 5.21 -13.67
C GLN A 33 -9.45 4.21 -13.88
N TYR A 34 -8.24 4.69 -14.18
CA TYR A 34 -7.07 3.83 -14.30
C TYR A 34 -6.74 3.15 -12.98
N VAL A 35 -6.65 3.93 -11.90
CA VAL A 35 -6.39 3.43 -10.55
C VAL A 35 -7.45 2.44 -10.12
N SER A 36 -8.75 2.75 -10.30
CA SER A 36 -9.84 1.87 -9.89
C SER A 36 -9.81 0.51 -10.60
N LYS A 37 -9.34 0.47 -11.85
CA LYS A 37 -9.15 -0.78 -12.61
C LYS A 37 -7.96 -1.60 -12.11
N ILE A 38 -6.83 -0.97 -11.81
CA ILE A 38 -5.63 -1.71 -11.39
C ILE A 38 -5.65 -2.08 -9.90
N ASN A 39 -6.28 -1.28 -9.05
CA ASN A 39 -6.20 -1.40 -7.59
C ASN A 39 -6.63 -2.79 -7.06
N PRO A 40 -7.75 -3.39 -7.51
CA PRO A 40 -8.13 -4.75 -7.11
C PRO A 40 -7.06 -5.78 -7.47
N VAL A 41 -6.41 -5.62 -8.62
CA VAL A 41 -5.34 -6.52 -9.07
C VAL A 41 -4.11 -6.38 -8.19
N LEU A 42 -3.73 -5.15 -7.84
CA LEU A 42 -2.59 -4.89 -6.96
C LEU A 42 -2.82 -5.42 -5.53
N ILE A 43 -4.06 -5.30 -5.02
CA ILE A 43 -4.47 -5.93 -3.75
C ILE A 43 -4.29 -7.44 -3.81
N ASN A 44 -4.77 -8.08 -4.88
CA ASN A 44 -4.67 -9.52 -5.04
C ASN A 44 -3.22 -10.02 -5.15
N VAL A 45 -2.35 -9.24 -5.82
CA VAL A 45 -0.90 -9.49 -5.86
C VAL A 45 -0.31 -9.43 -4.45
N GLN A 46 -0.68 -8.41 -3.66
CA GLN A 46 -0.20 -8.26 -2.29
C GLN A 46 -0.65 -9.43 -1.41
N ILE A 47 -1.93 -9.80 -1.48
CA ILE A 47 -2.50 -10.93 -0.72
C ILE A 47 -1.77 -12.21 -1.10
N THR A 48 -1.60 -12.49 -2.39
CA THR A 48 -0.90 -13.69 -2.87
C THR A 48 0.53 -13.72 -2.36
N SER A 49 1.25 -12.60 -2.49
CA SER A 49 2.63 -12.46 -2.04
C SER A 49 2.75 -12.68 -0.52
N ARG A 50 1.83 -12.12 0.27
CA ARG A 50 1.74 -12.33 1.71
C ARG A 50 1.45 -13.80 2.04
N ASN A 51 0.49 -14.42 1.37
CA ASN A 51 0.10 -15.82 1.58
C ASN A 51 1.25 -16.79 1.30
N ILE A 52 2.06 -16.52 0.27
CA ILE A 52 3.31 -17.27 0.03
C ILE A 52 4.25 -17.13 1.23
N SER A 53 4.45 -15.89 1.72
CA SER A 53 5.38 -15.63 2.83
C SER A 53 4.93 -16.25 4.16
N GLN A 54 3.63 -16.47 4.32
CA GLN A 54 2.99 -17.11 5.48
C GLN A 54 2.78 -18.61 5.27
N ASN A 55 3.25 -19.19 4.15
CA ASN A 55 3.03 -20.59 3.75
C ASN A 55 1.54 -21.00 3.68
N ILE A 56 0.63 -20.04 3.47
CA ILE A 56 -0.81 -20.28 3.32
C ILE A 56 -1.11 -20.82 1.91
N VAL A 57 -0.39 -20.32 0.89
CA VAL A 57 -0.53 -20.74 -0.51
C VAL A 57 0.81 -21.29 -0.99
N SER A 58 0.78 -22.44 -1.65
CA SER A 58 1.97 -23.03 -2.26
C SER A 58 2.39 -22.29 -3.54
N LEU A 59 3.67 -22.42 -3.91
CA LEU A 59 4.25 -21.64 -5.01
C LEU A 59 3.62 -21.92 -6.37
N GLY A 60 3.18 -23.16 -6.64
CA GLY A 60 2.52 -23.52 -7.90
C GLY A 60 1.23 -22.72 -8.16
N PRO A 61 0.22 -22.80 -7.27
CA PRO A 61 -0.98 -21.97 -7.32
C PRO A 61 -0.68 -20.47 -7.36
N ALA A 62 0.29 -19.99 -6.58
CA ALA A 62 0.69 -18.58 -6.61
C ALA A 62 1.22 -18.13 -7.98
N VAL A 63 2.01 -18.96 -8.68
CA VAL A 63 2.48 -18.66 -10.03
C VAL A 63 1.31 -18.58 -11.03
N LYS A 64 0.29 -19.42 -10.86
CA LYS A 64 -0.94 -19.36 -11.67
C LYS A 64 -1.71 -18.06 -11.41
N GLN A 65 -1.95 -17.71 -10.16
CA GLN A 65 -2.60 -16.44 -9.76
C GLN A 65 -1.85 -15.22 -10.31
N MET A 66 -0.52 -15.19 -10.17
CA MET A 66 0.31 -14.11 -10.70
C MET A 66 0.25 -13.99 -12.23
N ARG A 67 0.05 -15.10 -12.94
CA ARG A 67 -0.18 -15.09 -14.41
C ARG A 67 -1.52 -14.45 -14.75
N GLU A 68 -2.57 -14.77 -13.99
CA GLU A 68 -3.92 -14.20 -14.17
C GLU A 68 -3.90 -12.69 -13.92
N TYR A 69 -3.24 -12.24 -12.84
CA TYR A 69 -3.09 -10.81 -12.53
C TYR A 69 -2.34 -10.05 -13.62
N LEU A 70 -1.28 -10.65 -14.18
CA LEU A 70 -0.58 -10.08 -15.34
C LEU A 70 -1.50 -9.97 -16.56
N GLY A 71 -2.37 -10.96 -16.80
CA GLY A 71 -3.36 -10.90 -17.86
C GLY A 71 -4.34 -9.74 -17.68
N GLN A 72 -4.88 -9.60 -16.47
CA GLN A 72 -5.79 -8.51 -16.11
C GLN A 72 -5.14 -7.13 -16.32
N LEU A 73 -3.90 -6.95 -15.85
CA LEU A 73 -3.19 -5.68 -16.01
C LEU A 73 -2.85 -5.35 -17.45
N ARG A 74 -2.49 -6.35 -18.27
CA ARG A 74 -2.23 -6.14 -19.71
C ARG A 74 -3.47 -5.69 -20.48
N ALA A 75 -4.67 -6.06 -20.01
CA ALA A 75 -5.93 -5.63 -20.60
C ALA A 75 -6.29 -4.17 -20.22
N VAL A 76 -5.66 -3.59 -19.19
CA VAL A 76 -5.88 -2.21 -18.80
C VAL A 76 -5.03 -1.29 -19.68
N LYS A 77 -5.69 -0.39 -20.43
CA LYS A 77 -5.00 0.69 -21.14
C LYS A 77 -4.65 1.81 -20.16
N PRO A 78 -3.36 2.12 -19.92
CA PRO A 78 -2.99 3.24 -19.06
C PRO A 78 -3.17 4.57 -19.80
N PRO A 79 -3.49 5.67 -19.10
CA PRO A 79 -3.35 7.01 -19.66
C PRO A 79 -1.87 7.30 -19.97
N VAL A 80 -1.61 8.20 -20.92
CA VAL A 80 -0.26 8.44 -21.47
C VAL A 80 0.74 8.79 -20.37
N PHE A 81 0.33 9.64 -19.42
CA PHE A 81 1.16 10.06 -18.29
C PHE A 81 1.47 8.95 -17.27
N MET A 82 0.73 7.83 -17.28
CA MET A 82 0.97 6.64 -16.44
C MET A 82 1.61 5.48 -17.19
N ALA A 83 1.89 5.61 -18.49
CA ALA A 83 2.40 4.51 -19.31
C ALA A 83 3.71 3.93 -18.77
N ARG A 84 4.58 4.77 -18.19
CA ARG A 84 5.83 4.34 -17.56
C ARG A 84 5.58 3.50 -16.31
N GLN A 85 4.76 3.99 -15.38
CA GLN A 85 4.43 3.29 -14.13
C GLN A 85 3.72 1.98 -14.41
N HIS A 86 2.82 1.95 -15.41
CA HIS A 86 2.15 0.74 -15.86
C HIS A 86 3.15 -0.31 -16.37
N LYS A 87 4.09 0.08 -17.25
CA LYS A 87 5.17 -0.82 -17.72
C LYS A 87 6.02 -1.34 -16.56
N MET A 88 6.31 -0.49 -15.57
CA MET A 88 7.07 -0.90 -14.38
C MET A 88 6.31 -1.91 -13.53
N ILE A 89 4.99 -1.74 -13.34
CA ILE A 89 4.13 -2.71 -12.65
C ILE A 89 4.14 -4.06 -13.39
N LEU A 90 3.95 -4.06 -14.71
CA LEU A 90 3.97 -5.28 -15.52
C LEU A 90 5.32 -6.01 -15.40
N LEU A 91 6.43 -5.28 -15.57
CA LEU A 91 7.77 -5.86 -15.46
C LEU A 91 8.05 -6.40 -14.05
N SER A 92 7.64 -5.67 -13.02
CA SER A 92 7.74 -6.06 -11.63
C SER A 92 7.05 -7.41 -11.37
N LEU A 93 5.79 -7.54 -11.79
CA LEU A 93 5.00 -8.75 -11.64
C LEU A 93 5.56 -9.92 -12.45
N GLN A 94 6.07 -9.65 -13.65
CA GLN A 94 6.74 -10.66 -14.48
C GLN A 94 7.98 -11.22 -13.75
N LYS A 95 8.78 -10.35 -13.12
CA LYS A 95 9.95 -10.76 -12.32
C LYS A 95 9.55 -11.54 -11.08
N MET A 96 8.53 -11.09 -10.35
CA MET A 96 8.02 -11.82 -9.18
C MET A 96 7.49 -13.21 -9.55
N LYS A 97 6.67 -13.31 -10.61
CA LYS A 97 6.17 -14.59 -11.13
C LYS A 97 7.32 -15.54 -11.48
N MET A 98 8.33 -15.04 -12.21
CA MET A 98 9.49 -15.85 -12.58
C MET A 98 10.29 -16.29 -11.35
N GLY A 99 10.48 -15.38 -10.38
CA GLY A 99 11.11 -15.72 -9.11
C GLY A 99 10.35 -16.81 -8.35
N PHE A 100 9.03 -16.72 -8.23
CA PHE A 100 8.21 -17.76 -7.59
C PHE A 100 8.27 -19.10 -8.35
N TYR A 101 8.29 -19.07 -9.67
CA TYR A 101 8.45 -20.26 -10.49
C TYR A 101 9.80 -20.94 -10.26
N LEU A 102 10.89 -20.18 -10.22
CA LEU A 102 12.22 -20.73 -9.95
C LEU A 102 12.35 -21.24 -8.50
N LEU A 103 11.73 -20.56 -7.52
CA LEU A 103 11.62 -21.08 -6.15
C LEU A 103 10.91 -22.43 -6.13
N TYR A 104 9.82 -22.58 -6.89
CA TYR A 104 9.07 -23.83 -7.00
C TYR A 104 9.92 -24.96 -7.60
N LYS A 105 10.85 -24.63 -8.51
CA LYS A 105 11.81 -25.58 -9.10
C LYS A 105 13.07 -25.82 -8.25
N GLY A 106 13.18 -25.18 -7.08
CA GLY A 106 14.31 -25.33 -6.17
C GLY A 106 15.50 -24.39 -6.42
N ASP A 107 15.48 -23.57 -7.48
CA ASP A 107 16.54 -22.60 -7.76
C ASP A 107 16.36 -21.35 -6.88
N ARG A 108 16.99 -21.36 -5.70
CA ARG A 108 16.98 -20.23 -4.76
C ARG A 108 17.94 -19.10 -5.15
N ILE A 109 19.01 -19.39 -5.88
CA ILE A 109 20.08 -18.44 -6.19
C ILE A 109 19.55 -17.39 -7.16
N THR A 110 18.86 -17.81 -8.21
CA THR A 110 18.32 -16.91 -9.23
C THR A 110 16.99 -16.29 -8.82
N SER A 111 16.18 -17.05 -8.08
CA SER A 111 14.82 -16.63 -7.75
C SER A 111 14.73 -15.49 -6.75
N VAL A 112 15.53 -15.52 -5.67
CA VAL A 112 15.48 -14.51 -4.61
C VAL A 112 15.81 -13.11 -5.15
N PRO A 113 16.87 -12.92 -5.96
CA PRO A 113 17.13 -11.65 -6.64
C PRO A 113 15.98 -11.20 -7.54
N LEU A 114 15.34 -12.11 -8.28
CA LEU A 114 14.21 -11.77 -9.15
C LEU A 114 13.01 -11.27 -8.37
N VAL A 115 12.63 -11.96 -7.28
CA VAL A 115 11.53 -11.52 -6.41
C VAL A 115 11.86 -10.17 -5.79
N ARG A 116 13.09 -9.98 -5.31
CA ARG A 116 13.53 -8.71 -4.68
C ARG A 116 13.52 -7.56 -5.68
N ASN A 117 14.06 -7.75 -6.88
CA ASN A 117 14.09 -6.74 -7.93
C ASN A 117 12.67 -6.41 -8.43
N GLY A 118 11.82 -7.43 -8.56
CA GLY A 118 10.40 -7.27 -8.85
C GLY A 118 9.70 -6.40 -7.80
N ALA A 119 9.82 -6.75 -6.52
CA ALA A 119 9.24 -5.97 -5.42
C ALA A 119 9.80 -4.54 -5.34
N GLY A 120 11.10 -4.35 -5.61
CA GLY A 120 11.73 -3.03 -5.69
C GLY A 120 11.11 -2.15 -6.78
N LEU A 121 10.97 -2.68 -8.00
CA LEU A 121 10.32 -1.98 -9.11
C LEU A 121 8.85 -1.67 -8.81
N PHE A 122 8.15 -2.60 -8.16
CA PHE A 122 6.77 -2.40 -7.73
C PHE A 122 6.66 -1.18 -6.84
N LYS A 123 7.51 -1.12 -5.81
CA LYS A 123 7.53 -0.04 -4.82
C LYS A 123 7.79 1.32 -5.45
N ILE A 124 8.67 1.39 -6.45
CA ILE A 124 8.95 2.63 -7.17
C ILE A 124 7.73 3.06 -7.98
N ALA A 125 7.17 2.16 -8.79
CA ALA A 125 5.99 2.47 -9.61
C ALA A 125 4.80 2.91 -8.76
N ALA A 126 4.58 2.21 -7.65
CA ALA A 126 3.54 2.48 -6.69
C ALA A 126 3.72 3.86 -6.01
N ARG A 127 4.95 4.20 -5.60
CA ARG A 127 5.27 5.53 -5.07
C ARG A 127 5.03 6.62 -6.10
N ASP A 128 5.42 6.41 -7.35
CA ASP A 128 5.21 7.38 -8.42
C ASP A 128 3.71 7.63 -8.66
N ILE A 129 2.89 6.58 -8.67
CA ILE A 129 1.43 6.72 -8.80
C ILE A 129 0.85 7.54 -7.64
N VAL A 130 1.28 7.29 -6.40
CA VAL A 130 0.85 8.10 -5.24
C VAL A 130 1.29 9.55 -5.38
N ASN A 131 2.54 9.80 -5.79
CA ASN A 131 3.05 11.15 -6.00
C ASN A 131 2.27 11.90 -7.09
N PHE A 132 1.88 11.21 -8.17
CA PHE A 132 0.99 11.79 -9.19
C PHE A 132 -0.38 12.10 -8.58
N ALA A 133 -0.94 11.18 -7.79
CA ALA A 133 -2.24 11.37 -7.16
C ALA A 133 -2.25 12.56 -6.19
N GLU A 134 -1.15 12.75 -5.45
CA GLU A 134 -0.93 13.90 -4.57
C GLU A 134 -0.87 15.20 -5.35
N LYS A 135 -0.12 15.24 -6.46
CA LYS A 135 0.00 16.44 -7.31
C LYS A 135 -1.35 16.84 -7.92
N GLU A 136 -2.15 15.85 -8.32
CA GLU A 136 -3.49 16.06 -8.87
C GLU A 136 -4.54 16.32 -7.77
N GLY A 137 -4.16 16.32 -6.48
CA GLY A 137 -5.09 16.56 -5.38
C GLY A 137 -6.12 15.45 -5.14
N LEU A 138 -5.90 14.26 -5.72
CA LEU A 138 -6.68 13.04 -5.44
C LEU A 138 -6.36 12.47 -4.05
N VAL A 139 -5.21 12.86 -3.51
CA VAL A 139 -4.64 12.38 -2.26
C VAL A 139 -4.15 13.57 -1.44
N LYS A 140 -4.55 13.66 -0.18
CA LYS A 140 -3.94 14.60 0.77
C LYS A 140 -2.63 14.03 1.31
N LYS A 141 -1.59 14.86 1.39
CA LYS A 141 -0.32 14.47 2.00
C LYS A 141 -0.57 14.03 3.45
N PRO A 142 0.16 13.02 3.95
CA PRO A 142 0.05 12.56 5.34
C PRO A 142 0.26 13.67 6.40
N LEU A 143 0.89 14.79 6.04
CA LEU A 143 1.10 15.94 6.93
C LEU A 143 -0.18 16.72 7.28
N ASP A 144 -1.24 16.66 6.47
CA ASP A 144 -2.49 17.39 6.77
C ASP A 144 -3.36 16.65 7.80
N ASN A 145 -3.21 15.33 7.90
CA ASN A 145 -3.94 14.52 8.88
C ASN A 145 -3.34 14.63 10.30
N ALA A 146 -2.05 14.92 10.43
CA ALA A 146 -1.42 15.15 11.73
C ALA A 146 -1.82 16.50 12.36
N ARG A 147 -2.05 17.53 11.54
CA ARG A 147 -2.49 18.86 12.01
C ARG A 147 -3.96 18.90 12.42
N LYS A 148 -4.83 18.12 11.76
CA LYS A 148 -6.25 18.01 12.17
C LYS A 148 -6.44 17.34 13.53
N ILE A 149 -5.67 16.31 13.84
CA ILE A 149 -5.76 15.63 15.15
C ILE A 149 -5.27 16.54 16.30
N GLN A 150 -4.33 17.47 16.02
CA GLN A 150 -3.86 18.43 17.03
C GLN A 150 -4.79 19.65 17.18
N GLN A 151 -5.49 20.10 16.15
CA GLN A 151 -6.43 21.23 16.26
C GLN A 151 -7.71 20.85 17.01
N ASP A 152 -8.21 19.63 16.85
CA ASP A 152 -9.41 19.17 17.58
C ASP A 152 -9.14 18.89 19.07
N SER A 153 -7.87 18.85 19.48
CA SER A 153 -7.45 18.62 20.87
C SER A 153 -7.09 19.89 21.65
N GLN A 154 -7.14 21.09 21.04
CA GLN A 154 -6.79 22.36 21.69
C GLN A 154 -7.98 23.32 21.88
N GLY A 155 -9.21 22.80 21.84
CA GLY A 155 -10.45 23.58 21.94
C GLY A 155 -11.20 23.49 23.28
N MET A 156 -10.54 23.32 24.43
CA MET A 156 -11.20 23.56 25.73
C MET A 156 -10.39 24.53 26.62
N PRO A 157 -10.95 25.68 27.00
CA PRO A 157 -10.26 26.63 27.86
C PRO A 157 -10.17 26.10 29.30
N ASN A 158 -8.94 26.16 29.82
CA ASN A 158 -8.59 26.08 31.23
C ASN A 158 -9.42 27.10 32.05
N LYS A 159 -10.10 26.62 33.10
CA LYS A 159 -10.41 27.39 34.32
C LYS A 159 -9.91 26.55 35.50
N SER A 160 -8.69 26.80 35.96
CA SER A 160 -8.38 27.63 37.14
C SER A 160 -8.91 27.06 38.46
N THR A 161 -8.02 26.31 39.13
CA THR A 161 -7.67 26.30 40.57
C THR A 161 -8.48 27.16 41.55
N ALA A 162 -8.86 26.58 42.71
CA ALA A 162 -8.33 26.88 44.07
C ALA A 162 -8.99 25.95 45.15
N PRO A 163 -8.67 25.99 46.47
CA PRO A 163 -7.91 24.94 47.16
C PRO A 163 -8.56 24.31 48.43
N ILE A 164 -8.00 23.15 48.84
CA ILE A 164 -7.78 22.57 50.20
C ILE A 164 -8.89 22.68 51.27
N LYS A 165 -9.28 21.54 51.88
CA LYS A 165 -9.34 21.38 53.36
C LYS A 165 -9.30 19.92 53.81
N ASN A 166 -8.29 19.61 54.62
CA ASN A 166 -8.22 18.47 55.53
C ASN A 166 -9.42 18.46 56.49
N ASN A 167 -9.97 17.28 56.79
CA ASN A 167 -10.37 17.00 58.16
C ASN A 167 -10.35 15.51 58.47
N THR A 168 -9.60 15.20 59.51
CA THR A 168 -9.45 13.92 60.22
C THR A 168 -10.74 13.57 60.98
N GLN A 169 -10.83 12.28 61.37
CA GLN A 169 -11.43 11.70 62.59
C GLN A 169 -12.70 10.80 62.45
N PRO A 170 -12.96 9.85 63.39
CA PRO A 170 -12.63 8.41 63.21
C PRO A 170 -13.78 7.45 63.64
N LYS A 171 -13.45 6.15 63.77
CA LYS A 171 -14.02 5.08 64.64
C LYS A 171 -14.84 3.95 63.99
N LYS A 172 -14.42 2.73 64.37
CA LYS A 172 -15.15 1.53 64.85
C LYS A 172 -16.28 1.01 63.93
N GLN A 173 -16.32 -0.27 63.58
CA GLN A 173 -16.26 -1.47 64.43
C GLN A 173 -15.52 -2.62 63.76
#